data_AF-A0A7H0GRV4-F1
#
_entry.id   AF-A0A7H0GRV4-F1
#
_cell.length_a   1.000
_cell.length_b   1.000
_cell.length_c   1.000
_cell.angle_alpha   90.00
_cell.angle_beta   90.00
_cell.angle_gamma   90.00
#
_symmetry.space_group_name_H-M   'P 1'
#
loop_
_entity.id
_entity.type
_entity.pdbx_description
1 polymer ?
#
loop_
_entity_poly.entity_id
_entity_poly.type
_entity_poly.pdbx_seq_one_letter_code
_entity_poly.pdbx_strand_id
1 'polypeptide(L)'
;MENTSTPVSTTSVGLRYGLLTGIVSIIYSFILLAANLEQNTALSLLGIVILIGGIFLAHKNYKENNGGFMSYGQGLGIGVILSLVSGLLGAFFAMFTWSLLIRQQPSARLSKRVPRWKKRVI
;
A
#
# COMPACT_ATOMS: atom_id res chain seq x y z
N MET A 1 40.71 14.17 3.75
CA MET A 1 39.36 14.24 3.17
C MET A 1 38.43 13.67 4.22
N GLU A 2 37.71 14.52 4.95
CA GLU A 2 36.73 14.07 5.94
C GLU A 2 35.45 13.73 5.17
N ASN A 3 35.25 12.45 4.86
CA ASN A 3 33.96 11.96 4.42
C ASN A 3 33.07 11.89 5.66
N THR A 4 32.36 12.98 5.94
CA THR A 4 31.29 13.05 6.95
C THR A 4 30.12 12.16 6.53
N SER A 5 30.32 10.83 6.58
CA SER A 5 29.24 9.86 6.59
C SER A 5 28.53 9.98 7.93
N THR A 6 27.68 11.00 8.05
CA THR A 6 26.72 11.10 9.16
C THR A 6 25.99 9.76 9.25
N PRO A 7 25.99 9.09 10.41
CA PRO A 7 25.36 7.79 10.56
C PRO A 7 23.90 7.91 10.13
N VAL A 8 23.49 7.11 9.16
CA VAL A 8 22.13 7.21 8.62
C VAL A 8 21.15 6.80 9.71
N SER A 9 20.28 7.72 10.10
CA SER A 9 19.29 7.48 11.14
C SER A 9 18.23 6.49 10.67
N THR A 10 17.81 5.59 11.56
CA THR A 10 16.74 4.59 11.33
C THR A 10 15.46 5.25 10.84
N THR A 11 15.12 6.41 11.38
CA THR A 11 13.96 7.20 10.98
C THR A 11 14.07 7.70 9.54
N SER A 12 15.24 8.20 9.14
CA SER A 12 15.45 8.72 7.78
C SER A 12 15.32 7.62 6.74
N VAL A 13 15.91 6.46 7.00
CA VAL A 13 15.81 5.28 6.12
C VAL A 13 14.37 4.78 6.07
N GLY A 14 13.71 4.60 7.22
CA GLY A 14 12.32 4.17 7.28
C GLY A 14 11.36 5.09 6.51
N LEU A 15 11.51 6.41 6.66
CA LEU A 15 10.69 7.39 5.93
C LEU A 15 10.92 7.35 4.42
N ARG A 16 12.18 7.35 3.97
CA ARG A 16 12.53 7.34 2.54
C ARG A 16 12.03 6.08 1.85
N TYR A 17 12.32 4.92 2.42
CA TYR A 17 11.91 3.64 1.85
C TYR A 17 10.42 3.36 2.06
N GLY A 18 9.80 3.87 3.13
CA GLY A 18 8.35 3.83 3.33
C GLY A 18 7.60 4.62 2.28
N LEU A 19 8.06 5.82 1.96
CA LEU A 19 7.49 6.63 0.88
C LEU A 19 7.68 5.97 -0.48
N LEU A 20 8.89 5.49 -0.78
CA LEU A 20 9.18 4.79 -2.04
C LEU A 20 8.30 3.54 -2.20
N THR A 21 8.27 2.67 -1.18
CA THR A 21 7.47 1.44 -1.20
C THR A 21 5.98 1.76 -1.30
N GLY A 22 5.51 2.77 -0.58
CA GLY A 22 4.12 3.23 -0.65
C GLY A 22 3.72 3.69 -2.05
N ILE A 23 4.55 4.51 -2.72
CA ILE A 23 4.30 4.95 -4.09
C ILE A 23 4.28 3.77 -5.06
N VAL A 24 5.24 2.85 -4.95
CA VAL A 24 5.29 1.64 -5.80
C VAL A 24 4.04 0.78 -5.58
N SER A 25 3.60 0.60 -4.33
CA SER A 25 2.37 -0.13 -4.01
C SER A 25 1.11 0.55 -4.56
N ILE A 26 1.05 1.89 -4.58
CA ILE A 26 -0.06 2.62 -5.20
C ILE A 26 -0.08 2.38 -6.71
N ILE A 27 1.06 2.50 -7.39
CA ILE A 27 1.17 2.26 -8.83
C ILE A 27 0.74 0.82 -9.15
N TYR A 28 1.22 -0.14 -8.38
CA TYR A 28 0.84 -1.55 -8.53
C TYR A 28 -0.67 -1.76 -8.37
N SER A 29 -1.25 -1.18 -7.31
CA SER A 29 -2.68 -1.29 -7.04
C SER A 29 -3.52 -0.63 -8.14
N PHE A 30 -3.05 0.48 -8.70
CA PHE A 30 -3.71 1.16 -9.82
C PHE A 30 -3.68 0.31 -11.09
N ILE A 31 -2.57 -0.37 -11.38
CA ILE A 31 -2.46 -1.29 -12.53
C ILE A 31 -3.45 -2.45 -12.37
N LEU A 32 -3.55 -3.05 -11.17
CA LEU A 32 -4.52 -4.12 -10.91
C LEU A 32 -5.96 -3.65 -11.11
N LEU A 33 -6.29 -2.45 -10.61
CA LEU A 33 -7.61 -1.85 -10.80
C LEU A 33 -7.91 -1.59 -12.29
N ALA A 34 -6.96 -1.02 -13.04
CA ALA A 34 -7.12 -0.75 -14.46
C ALA A 34 -7.29 -2.04 -15.30
N ALA A 35 -6.70 -3.14 -14.85
CA ALA A 35 -6.83 -4.45 -15.47
C ALA A 35 -8.07 -5.25 -14.99
N ASN A 36 -8.87 -4.73 -14.05
CA ASN A 36 -9.94 -5.46 -13.35
C ASN A 36 -9.46 -6.78 -12.69
N LEU A 37 -8.24 -6.76 -12.16
CA LEU A 37 -7.57 -7.90 -11.54
C LEU A 37 -7.43 -7.75 -10.01
N GLU A 38 -8.10 -6.76 -9.42
CA GLU A 38 -7.99 -6.42 -8.00
C GLU A 38 -8.55 -7.52 -7.07
N GLN A 39 -9.45 -8.37 -7.56
CA GLN A 39 -10.00 -9.51 -6.79
C GLN A 39 -9.11 -10.77 -6.86
N ASN A 40 -8.06 -10.77 -7.67
CA ASN A 40 -7.20 -11.94 -7.83
C ASN A 40 -6.27 -12.09 -6.62
N THR A 41 -6.48 -13.14 -5.82
CA THR A 41 -5.68 -13.41 -4.62
C THR A 41 -4.20 -13.62 -4.92
N ALA A 42 -3.84 -14.26 -6.04
CA ALA A 42 -2.44 -14.49 -6.40
C ALA A 42 -1.71 -13.17 -6.72
N LEU A 43 -2.41 -12.23 -7.35
CA LEU A 43 -1.85 -10.90 -7.61
C LEU A 43 -1.80 -10.05 -6.33
N SER A 44 -2.76 -10.23 -5.41
CA SER A 44 -2.69 -9.59 -4.09
C SER A 44 -1.43 -10.01 -3.30
N LEU A 45 -1.01 -11.28 -3.41
CA LEU A 45 0.23 -11.76 -2.80
C LEU A 45 1.49 -11.06 -3.36
N LEU A 46 1.50 -10.66 -4.63
CA LEU A 46 2.62 -9.87 -5.18
C LEU A 46 2.73 -8.50 -4.50
N GLY A 47 1.62 -7.92 -4.05
CA GLY A 47 1.64 -6.71 -3.22
C GLY A 47 2.42 -6.91 -1.91
N ILE A 48 2.30 -8.08 -1.28
CA ILE A 48 3.09 -8.44 -0.09
C ILE A 48 4.58 -8.59 -0.45
N VAL A 49 4.89 -9.18 -1.61
CA VAL A 49 6.27 -9.29 -2.10
C VAL A 49 6.91 -7.92 -2.30
N ILE A 50 6.15 -6.93 -2.81
CA ILE A 50 6.62 -5.54 -2.94
C ILE A 50 6.97 -4.96 -1.56
N LEU A 51 6.13 -5.17 -0.54
CA LEU A 51 6.40 -4.71 0.82
C LEU A 51 7.66 -5.36 1.41
N ILE A 52 7.80 -6.69 1.27
CA ILE A 52 8.99 -7.42 1.73
C ILE A 52 10.25 -6.91 1.00
N GLY A 53 10.17 -6.70 -0.31
CA GLY A 53 11.24 -6.14 -1.11
C GLY A 53 11.65 -4.74 -0.65
N GLY A 54 10.68 -3.90 -0.32
CA GLY A 54 10.90 -2.56 0.25
C GLY A 54 11.63 -2.60 1.58
N ILE A 55 11.21 -3.47 2.50
CA ILE A 55 11.87 -3.67 3.80
C ILE A 55 13.30 -4.18 3.62
N PHE A 56 13.50 -5.17 2.74
CA PHE A 56 14.81 -5.72 2.45
C PHE A 56 15.76 -4.65 1.92
N LEU A 57 15.29 -3.80 0.99
CA LEU A 57 16.10 -2.72 0.43
C LEU A 57 16.43 -1.66 1.48
N ALA A 58 15.49 -1.33 2.37
CA ALA A 58 15.71 -0.42 3.49
C ALA A 58 16.78 -0.96 4.46
N HIS A 59 16.68 -2.23 4.85
CA HIS A 59 17.68 -2.88 5.71
C HIS A 59 19.04 -2.99 5.04
N LYS A 60 19.08 -3.30 3.74
CA LYS A 60 20.33 -3.34 2.96
C LYS A 60 21.02 -1.97 2.98
N ASN A 61 20.28 -0.91 2.65
CA ASN A 61 20.80 0.45 2.65
C ASN A 61 21.26 0.91 4.03
N TYR A 62 20.52 0.57 5.10
CA TYR A 62 20.93 0.91 6.46
C TYR A 62 22.24 0.23 6.85
N LYS A 63 22.40 -1.07 6.55
CA LYS A 63 23.62 -1.83 6.83
C LYS A 63 24.82 -1.29 6.05
N GLU A 64 24.66 -1.05 4.76
CA GLU A 64 25.74 -0.53 3.90
C GLU A 64 26.29 0.81 4.40
N ASN A 65 25.44 1.66 4.96
CA ASN A 65 25.81 2.98 5.47
C ASN A 65 26.22 3.00 6.95
N ASN A 66 26.09 1.89 7.71
CA ASN A 66 26.44 1.81 9.14
C ASN A 66 27.46 0.69 9.43
N GLY A 67 28.39 0.44 8.50
CA GLY A 67 29.49 -0.51 8.72
C GLY A 67 29.10 -1.98 8.59
N GLY A 68 28.00 -2.30 7.91
CA GLY A 68 27.55 -3.66 7.60
C GLY A 68 26.67 -4.31 8.67
N PHE A 69 26.55 -3.68 9.84
CA PHE A 69 25.81 -4.23 10.98
C PHE A 69 24.55 -3.42 11.29
N MET A 70 23.57 -4.10 11.87
CA MET A 70 22.31 -3.50 12.31
C MET A 70 21.84 -4.26 13.54
N SER A 71 21.52 -3.54 14.62
CA SER A 71 20.92 -4.16 15.79
C SER A 71 19.46 -4.53 15.53
N TYR A 72 18.93 -5.49 16.28
CA TYR A 72 17.53 -5.91 16.14
C TYR A 72 16.55 -4.73 16.28
N GLY A 73 16.76 -3.86 17.27
CA GLY A 73 15.91 -2.67 17.48
C GLY A 73 15.95 -1.68 16.32
N GLN A 74 17.11 -1.53 15.66
CA GLN A 74 17.24 -0.69 14.46
C GLN A 74 16.45 -1.28 13.29
N GLY A 75 16.58 -2.60 13.06
CA GLY A 75 15.84 -3.30 12.00
C GLY A 75 14.33 -3.24 12.20
N LEU A 76 13.87 -3.47 13.43
CA LEU A 76 12.47 -3.36 13.81
C LEU A 76 11.96 -1.92 13.63
N GLY A 77 12.71 -0.93 14.11
CA GLY A 77 12.36 0.48 13.99
C GLY A 77 12.20 0.92 12.52
N ILE A 78 13.12 0.51 11.64
CA ILE A 78 13.03 0.78 10.21
C ILE A 78 11.77 0.12 9.62
N GLY A 79 11.52 -1.15 9.94
CA GLY A 79 10.36 -1.89 9.44
C GLY A 79 9.02 -1.27 9.87
N VAL A 80 8.92 -0.83 11.13
CA VAL A 80 7.73 -0.17 11.67
C VAL A 80 7.49 1.16 10.98
N ILE A 81 8.49 2.04 10.88
CA ILE A 81 8.35 3.36 10.26
C ILE A 81 8.02 3.22 8.78
N LEU A 82 8.71 2.32 8.07
CA LEU A 82 8.45 2.02 6.67
C LEU A 82 7.00 1.57 6.45
N SER A 83 6.56 0.57 7.23
CA SER A 83 5.21 0.00 7.11
C SER A 83 4.12 1.00 7.49
N LEU A 84 4.37 1.86 8.48
CA LEU A 84 3.46 2.94 8.87
C LEU A 84 3.27 3.94 7.72
N VAL A 85 4.36 4.40 7.11
CA VAL A 85 4.32 5.36 6.00
C VAL A 85 3.67 4.74 4.76
N SER A 86 4.10 3.53 4.37
CA SER A 86 3.54 2.84 3.21
C SER A 86 2.08 2.48 3.42
N GLY A 87 1.72 2.05 4.63
CA GLY A 87 0.35 1.71 5.01
C GLY A 87 -0.57 2.92 5.01
N LEU A 88 -0.10 4.08 5.48
CA LEU A 88 -0.87 5.32 5.41
C LEU A 88 -1.15 5.73 3.96
N LEU A 89 -0.14 5.68 3.09
CA LEU A 89 -0.30 5.93 1.65
C LEU A 89 -1.28 4.95 0.99
N GLY A 90 -1.15 3.66 1.32
CA GLY A 90 -2.07 2.63 0.85
C GLY A 90 -3.50 2.86 1.32
N ALA A 91 -3.71 3.27 2.57
CA ALA A 91 -5.03 3.60 3.10
C ALA A 91 -5.65 4.79 2.39
N PHE A 92 -4.89 5.86 2.13
CA PHE A 92 -5.37 6.99 1.33
C PHE A 92 -5.84 6.56 -0.06
N PHE A 93 -5.06 5.72 -0.74
CA PHE A 93 -5.43 5.20 -2.05
C PHE A 93 -6.66 4.27 -2.00
N ALA A 94 -6.75 3.41 -0.98
CA ALA A 94 -7.91 2.55 -0.77
C ALA A 94 -9.19 3.37 -0.54
N MET A 95 -9.13 4.43 0.28
CA MET A 95 -10.27 5.34 0.47
C MET A 95 -10.67 6.02 -0.83
N PHE A 96 -9.70 6.48 -1.63
CA PHE A 96 -9.95 7.12 -2.92
C PHE A 96 -10.64 6.16 -3.89
N THR A 97 -10.13 4.95 -4.05
CA THR A 97 -10.70 3.93 -4.95
C THR A 97 -12.11 3.52 -4.51
N TRP A 98 -12.34 3.31 -3.21
CA TRP A 98 -13.67 3.01 -2.68
C TRP A 98 -14.66 4.14 -2.90
N SER A 99 -14.24 5.39 -2.68
CA SER A 99 -15.07 6.57 -2.94
C SER A 99 -15.47 6.65 -4.42
N LEU A 100 -14.54 6.36 -5.33
CA LEU A 100 -14.79 6.35 -6.77
C LEU A 100 -15.72 5.22 -7.20
N LEU A 101 -15.56 4.02 -6.63
CA LEU A 101 -16.41 2.86 -6.90
C LEU A 101 -17.85 3.06 -6.42
N ILE A 102 -18.06 3.63 -5.23
CA ILE A 102 -19.40 3.90 -4.69
C ILE A 102 -20.17 4.89 -5.58
N ARG A 103 -19.47 5.88 -6.15
CA ARG A 103 -20.09 6.85 -7.07
C ARG A 103 -20.59 6.20 -8.38
N GLN A 104 -20.02 5.07 -8.79
CA GLN A 104 -20.41 4.37 -10.02
C GLN A 104 -21.59 3.40 -9.86
N GLN A 105 -22.03 3.08 -8.64
CA GLN A 105 -23.15 2.14 -8.43
C GLN A 105 -24.49 2.77 -8.85
N PRO A 106 -25.11 2.37 -9.98
CA PRO A 106 -26.45 2.78 -10.31
C PRO A 106 -27.39 2.02 -9.38
N SER A 107 -28.38 2.71 -8.83
CA SER A 107 -29.32 2.23 -7.82
C SER A 107 -30.19 1.04 -8.31
N ALA A 108 -29.63 -0.17 -8.37
CA ALA A 108 -30.36 -1.42 -8.61
C ALA A 108 -31.37 -1.77 -7.49
N ARG A 109 -31.60 -0.85 -6.55
CA ARG A 109 -32.58 -0.94 -5.46
C ARG A 109 -34.00 -0.53 -5.87
N LEU A 110 -34.22 0.02 -7.08
CA LEU A 110 -35.55 0.51 -7.49
C LEU A 110 -36.42 -0.55 -8.18
N SER A 111 -35.86 -1.60 -8.78
CA SER A 111 -36.67 -2.67 -9.40
C SER A 111 -37.24 -3.68 -8.39
N LYS A 112 -36.65 -3.78 -7.19
CA LYS A 112 -37.17 -4.60 -6.08
C LYS A 112 -38.21 -3.90 -5.21
N ARG A 113 -38.57 -2.64 -5.52
CA ARG A 113 -39.55 -1.84 -4.77
C ARG A 113 -40.87 -1.57 -5.50
N VAL A 114 -41.13 -2.19 -6.65
CA VAL A 114 -42.49 -2.24 -7.20
C VAL A 114 -43.20 -3.43 -6.55
N PRO A 115 -44.20 -3.21 -5.68
CA PRO A 115 -44.83 -4.33 -4.98
C PRO A 115 -45.65 -5.15 -5.98
N ARG A 116 -45.66 -6.49 -5.80
CA ARG A 116 -46.25 -7.45 -6.75
C ARG A 116 -47.76 -7.26 -6.98
N TRP A 117 -48.46 -6.56 -6.11
CA TRP A 117 -49.90 -6.31 -6.18
C TRP A 117 -50.36 -5.48 -7.40
N LYS A 118 -49.50 -4.66 -8.01
CA LYS A 118 -49.87 -3.79 -9.14
C LYS A 118 -49.84 -4.51 -10.51
N LYS A 119 -49.43 -5.79 -10.55
CA LYS A 119 -49.37 -6.62 -11.77
C LYS A 119 -50.62 -7.48 -12.02
N ARG A 120 -51.66 -7.32 -11.20
CA ARG A 120 -52.91 -8.12 -11.26
C ARG A 120 -54.16 -7.33 -11.70
N VAL A 121 -54.00 -6.08 -12.15
CA VAL A 121 -55.13 -5.18 -12.46
C VAL A 121 -55.13 -4.72 -13.93
N ILE A 122 -54.41 -5.43 -14.80
CA ILE A 122 -54.50 -5.27 -16.27
C ILE A 122 -54.58 -6.67 -16.87
#